data_AF-A0A7S0XDS2-F1
#
_entry.id   AF-A0A7S0XDS2-F1
#
_cell.length_a   1.000
_cell.length_b   1.000
_cell.length_c   1.000
_cell.angle_alpha   90.00
_cell.angle_beta   90.00
_cell.angle_gamma   90.00
#
_symmetry.space_group_name_H-M   'P 1'
#
loop_
_entity.id
_entity.type
_entity.pdbx_description
1 polymer ?
#
loop_
_entity_poly.entity_id
_entity_poly.type
_entity_poly.pdbx_seq_one_letter_code
_entity_poly.pdbx_strand_id
1 'polypeptide(L)'
;IGFYSQQLQRISLVATLARIKERRINEDGRLSCIVEGVGRCYLEQVVSEKPYIKGVVRPFYDYTVSSDVLDSLERQIYEEIIANLKLMEMLNPGRSFSPSQALIENRPLMPAKGIRAIYFGDDLHDMKRRTKFSYAVMEMLRLTPQLKLSLLQDSLIERRYAKCLKVISSGSNYLREELRNKGLIVEDEGFLKLKSQIINEDLHADKFTQTNLVPENYVDGKWVQMATIM
;
A
#
# COMPACT_ATOMS: atom_id res chain seq x y z
N ILE A 1 17.52 -7.08 2.72
CA ILE A 1 17.99 -5.91 1.95
C ILE A 1 17.96 -4.70 2.88
N GLY A 2 19.14 -4.29 3.36
CA GLY A 2 19.33 -3.01 4.05
C GLY A 2 19.83 -1.97 3.05
N PHE A 3 19.52 -0.70 3.27
CA PHE A 3 20.13 0.37 2.49
C PHE A 3 21.59 0.50 2.94
N TYR A 4 22.54 0.24 2.03
CA TYR A 4 23.97 0.47 2.27
C TYR A 4 24.40 1.65 1.42
N SER A 5 24.72 2.78 2.06
CA SER A 5 25.39 3.88 1.38
C SER A 5 26.89 3.64 1.40
N GLN A 6 27.47 3.32 0.23
CA GLN A 6 28.93 3.19 0.07
C GLN A 6 29.67 4.47 0.46
N GLN A 7 29.05 5.64 0.29
CA GLN A 7 29.64 6.93 0.64
C GLN A 7 29.68 7.21 2.15
N LEU A 8 28.79 6.60 2.95
CA LEU A 8 28.67 6.89 4.38
C LEU A 8 29.09 5.73 5.30
N GLN A 9 29.36 4.53 4.77
CA GLN A 9 29.59 3.29 5.54
C GLN A 9 28.51 3.03 6.61
N ARG A 10 27.29 3.57 6.43
CA ARG A 10 26.19 3.43 7.39
C ARG A 10 25.17 2.47 6.82
N ILE A 11 24.90 1.40 7.57
CA ILE A 11 23.78 0.47 7.31
C ILE A 11 22.56 1.02 8.04
N SER A 12 21.43 1.13 7.35
CA SER A 12 20.16 1.51 7.98
C SER A 12 19.81 0.54 9.12
N LEU A 13 19.40 1.08 10.26
CA LEU A 13 18.96 0.28 11.41
C LEU A 13 17.70 -0.55 11.13
N VAL A 14 16.92 -0.19 10.10
CA VAL A 14 15.78 -0.98 9.62
C VAL A 14 16.09 -1.59 8.26
N ALA A 15 15.75 -2.87 8.13
CA ALA A 15 15.92 -3.65 6.91
C ALA A 15 14.70 -4.52 6.62
N THR A 16 14.64 -5.03 5.39
CA THR A 16 13.65 -6.02 4.98
C THR A 16 14.32 -7.39 4.86
N LEU A 17 13.83 -8.39 5.59
CA LEU A 17 14.14 -9.79 5.35
C LEU A 17 13.63 -10.16 3.96
N ALA A 18 14.48 -10.76 3.14
CA ALA A 18 14.14 -11.13 1.77
C ALA A 18 14.33 -12.64 1.56
N ARG A 19 13.39 -13.26 0.86
CA ARG A 19 13.44 -14.65 0.43
C ARG A 19 13.82 -14.70 -1.04
N ILE A 20 14.79 -15.53 -1.39
CA ILE A 20 15.15 -15.79 -2.79
C ILE A 20 14.08 -16.71 -3.38
N LYS A 21 13.39 -16.25 -4.43
CA LYS A 21 12.40 -17.02 -5.19
C LYS A 21 13.07 -17.81 -6.31
N GLU A 22 13.92 -17.14 -7.07
CA GLU A 22 14.66 -17.74 -8.16
C GLU A 22 16.12 -17.30 -8.11
N ARG A 23 17.01 -18.19 -8.55
CA ARG A 23 18.42 -17.90 -8.76
C ARG A 23 18.85 -18.43 -10.12
N ARG A 24 19.56 -17.64 -10.89
CA ARG A 24 20.13 -18.01 -12.19
C ARG A 24 21.58 -17.57 -12.24
N ILE A 25 22.47 -18.49 -12.58
CA ILE A 25 23.87 -18.16 -12.86
C ILE A 25 23.92 -17.92 -14.36
N ASN A 26 24.29 -16.71 -14.73
CA ASN A 26 24.44 -16.30 -16.12
C ASN A 26 25.76 -16.86 -16.68
N GLU A 27 25.87 -16.93 -17.99
CA GLU A 27 27.06 -17.44 -18.69
C GLU A 27 28.34 -16.63 -18.40
N ASP A 28 28.18 -15.35 -18.03
CA ASP A 28 29.27 -14.46 -17.61
C ASP A 28 29.70 -14.67 -16.14
N GLY A 29 29.15 -15.68 -15.46
CA GLY A 29 29.43 -15.99 -14.06
C GLY A 29 28.69 -15.10 -13.05
N ARG A 30 27.83 -14.17 -13.49
CA ARG A 30 27.01 -13.35 -12.57
C ARG A 30 25.82 -14.12 -12.04
N LEU A 31 25.45 -13.83 -10.79
CA LEU A 31 24.24 -14.37 -10.17
C LEU A 31 23.09 -13.37 -10.28
N SER A 32 22.02 -13.78 -10.95
CA SER A 32 20.75 -13.06 -10.97
C SER A 32 19.78 -13.70 -9.98
N CYS A 33 19.19 -12.91 -9.09
CA CYS A 33 18.21 -13.40 -8.10
C CYS A 33 16.91 -12.62 -8.20
N ILE A 34 15.79 -13.34 -8.20
CA ILE A 34 14.47 -12.76 -7.93
C ILE A 34 14.20 -12.94 -6.44
N VAL A 35 13.88 -11.84 -5.75
CA VAL A 35 13.72 -11.79 -4.30
C VAL A 35 12.37 -11.19 -3.92
N GLU A 36 11.79 -11.72 -2.85
CA GLU A 36 10.54 -11.23 -2.25
C GLU A 36 10.81 -10.77 -0.80
N GLY A 37 10.30 -9.60 -0.43
CA GLY A 37 10.32 -9.14 0.96
C GLY A 37 9.35 -9.95 1.83
N VAL A 38 9.83 -10.55 2.91
CA VAL A 38 9.04 -11.42 3.80
C VAL A 38 8.75 -10.82 5.17
N GLY A 39 9.52 -9.82 5.58
CA GLY A 39 9.30 -9.17 6.86
C GLY A 39 10.28 -8.03 7.07
N ARG A 40 10.04 -7.19 8.07
CA ARG A 40 10.98 -6.15 8.47
C ARG A 40 11.72 -6.58 9.71
N CYS A 41 12.91 -6.02 9.88
CA CYS A 41 13.72 -6.25 11.05
C CYS A 41 14.54 -5.01 11.40
N TYR A 42 14.92 -4.92 12.67
CA TYR A 42 15.99 -4.05 13.12
C TYR A 42 17.31 -4.79 13.02
N LEU A 43 18.35 -4.11 12.56
CA LEU A 43 19.72 -4.57 12.65
C LEU A 43 20.28 -4.17 14.02
N GLU A 44 20.50 -5.16 14.88
CA GLU A 44 20.97 -4.93 16.25
C GLU A 44 22.48 -4.87 16.32
N GLN A 45 23.14 -5.78 15.59
CA GLN A 45 24.60 -5.87 15.57
C GLN A 45 25.06 -6.23 14.16
N VAL A 46 26.12 -5.56 13.71
CA VAL A 46 26.84 -5.93 12.49
C VAL A 46 28.03 -6.79 12.89
N VAL A 47 28.08 -8.01 12.37
CA VAL A 47 29.21 -8.94 12.54
C VAL A 47 29.89 -9.04 11.18
N SER A 48 31.04 -8.40 11.03
CA SER A 48 31.78 -8.44 9.77
C SER A 48 32.61 -9.72 9.70
N GLU A 49 32.22 -10.67 8.86
CA GLU A 49 33.02 -11.85 8.52
C GLU A 49 33.29 -11.84 7.02
N LYS A 50 34.56 -11.88 6.59
CA LYS A 50 34.86 -11.95 5.16
C LYS A 50 34.33 -13.27 4.58
N PRO A 51 33.71 -13.28 3.38
CA PRO A 51 33.57 -12.18 2.42
C PRO A 51 32.25 -11.39 2.51
N TYR A 52 31.34 -11.67 3.46
CA TYR A 52 29.99 -11.09 3.52
C TYR A 52 29.65 -10.47 4.87
N ILE A 53 29.00 -9.30 4.85
CA ILE A 53 28.51 -8.69 6.09
C ILE A 53 27.40 -9.58 6.68
N LYS A 54 27.60 -10.03 7.92
CA LYS A 54 26.58 -10.69 8.73
C LYS A 54 26.05 -9.71 9.76
N GLY A 55 24.88 -10.00 10.29
CA GLY A 55 24.32 -9.18 11.37
C GLY A 55 23.22 -9.91 12.11
N VAL A 56 23.11 -9.60 13.40
CA VAL A 56 22.00 -10.05 14.24
C VAL A 56 20.84 -9.12 14.00
N VAL A 57 19.67 -9.70 13.72
CA VAL A 57 18.46 -8.96 13.39
C VAL A 57 17.34 -9.34 14.34
N ARG A 58 16.56 -8.35 14.75
CA ARG A 58 15.33 -8.54 15.51
C ARG A 58 14.12 -8.30 14.64
N PRO A 59 13.20 -9.28 14.51
CA PRO A 59 11.97 -9.11 13.75
C PRO A 59 11.17 -7.90 14.23
N PHE A 60 10.53 -7.23 13.28
CA PHE A 60 9.74 -6.03 13.52
C PHE A 60 8.29 -6.28 13.11
N TYR A 61 7.39 -6.21 14.07
CA TYR A 61 5.97 -6.51 13.87
C TYR A 61 5.14 -5.23 13.88
N ASP A 62 4.13 -5.22 13.03
CA ASP A 62 3.13 -4.16 13.00
C ASP A 62 2.09 -4.36 14.09
N TYR A 63 1.59 -3.24 14.62
CA TYR A 63 0.47 -3.21 15.54
C TYR A 63 -0.44 -2.02 15.22
N THR A 64 -1.64 -2.08 15.78
CA THR A 64 -2.69 -1.06 15.64
C THR A 64 -3.21 -0.67 17.01
N VAL A 65 -3.82 0.51 17.08
CA VAL A 65 -4.41 1.08 18.30
C VAL A 65 -5.90 1.32 18.12
N SER A 66 -6.36 1.68 16.91
CA SER A 66 -7.78 1.97 16.64
C SER A 66 -8.19 1.47 15.26
N SER A 67 -9.05 0.45 15.21
CA SER A 67 -9.57 -0.10 13.95
C SER A 67 -10.34 0.96 13.15
N ASP A 68 -11.21 1.74 13.80
CA ASP A 68 -12.05 2.74 13.11
C ASP A 68 -11.22 3.82 12.40
N VAL A 69 -10.19 4.34 13.08
CA VAL A 69 -9.27 5.32 12.50
C VAL A 69 -8.51 4.70 11.34
N LEU A 70 -8.09 3.44 11.50
CA LEU A 70 -7.32 2.74 10.49
C LEU A 70 -8.15 2.43 9.24
N ASP A 71 -9.41 2.01 9.40
CA ASP A 71 -10.37 1.77 8.31
C ASP A 71 -10.62 3.05 7.52
N SER A 72 -10.82 4.17 8.23
CA SER A 72 -10.99 5.48 7.60
C SER A 72 -9.74 5.90 6.82
N LEU A 73 -8.55 5.73 7.40
CA LEU A 73 -7.28 6.09 6.73
C LEU A 73 -7.02 5.22 5.51
N GLU A 74 -7.26 3.92 5.61
CA GLU A 74 -7.06 2.98 4.51
C GLU A 74 -7.96 3.31 3.32
N ARG A 75 -9.24 3.55 3.60
CA ARG A 75 -10.22 3.97 2.60
C ARG A 75 -9.82 5.28 1.93
N GLN A 76 -9.48 6.31 2.73
CA GLN A 76 -9.04 7.60 2.19
C GLN A 76 -7.83 7.44 1.28
N ILE A 77 -6.82 6.66 1.68
CA ILE A 77 -5.65 6.40 0.84
C ILE A 77 -6.04 5.76 -0.48
N TYR A 78 -6.87 4.73 -0.45
CA TYR A 78 -7.28 4.03 -1.66
C TYR A 78 -8.05 4.95 -2.61
N GLU A 79 -9.06 5.66 -2.10
CA GLU A 79 -9.86 6.62 -2.87
C GLU A 79 -8.99 7.73 -3.48
N GLU A 80 -8.05 8.27 -2.71
CA GLU A 80 -7.09 9.28 -3.17
C GLU A 80 -6.18 8.77 -4.30
N ILE A 81 -5.69 7.53 -4.19
CA ILE A 81 -4.85 6.93 -5.23
C ILE A 81 -5.64 6.77 -6.52
N ILE A 82 -6.83 6.17 -6.46
CA ILE A 82 -7.68 5.96 -7.64
C ILE A 82 -8.02 7.30 -8.30
N ALA A 83 -8.45 8.28 -7.51
CA ALA A 83 -8.71 9.63 -8.02
C ALA A 83 -7.48 10.22 -8.71
N ASN A 84 -6.31 10.19 -8.07
CA ASN A 84 -5.10 10.78 -8.64
C ASN A 84 -4.65 10.07 -9.92
N LEU A 85 -4.80 8.74 -10.04
CA LEU A 85 -4.49 8.01 -11.27
C LEU A 85 -5.37 8.48 -12.44
N LYS A 86 -6.67 8.65 -12.20
CA LYS A 86 -7.60 9.17 -13.21
C LYS A 86 -7.35 10.62 -13.58
N LEU A 87 -7.06 11.48 -12.60
CA LEU A 87 -6.69 12.86 -12.88
C LEU A 87 -5.38 12.93 -13.70
N MET A 88 -4.41 12.05 -13.44
CA MET A 88 -3.19 11.94 -14.26
C MET A 88 -3.48 11.48 -15.69
N GLU A 89 -4.41 10.53 -15.87
CA GLU A 89 -4.89 10.06 -17.18
C GLU A 89 -5.57 11.21 -17.95
N MET A 90 -6.43 12.00 -17.29
CA MET A 90 -7.04 13.19 -17.89
C MET A 90 -6.00 14.23 -18.32
N LEU A 91 -4.97 14.45 -17.50
CA LEU A 91 -3.88 15.39 -17.83
C LEU A 91 -2.98 14.88 -18.96
N ASN A 92 -2.92 13.56 -19.18
CA ASN A 92 -2.04 12.90 -20.14
C ASN A 92 -2.77 11.76 -20.88
N PRO A 93 -3.73 12.07 -21.78
CA PRO A 93 -4.63 11.07 -22.38
C PRO A 93 -3.96 10.00 -23.26
N GLY A 94 -2.66 10.13 -23.55
CA GLY A 94 -1.86 9.11 -24.23
C GLY A 94 -1.15 8.12 -23.30
N ARG A 95 -1.30 8.26 -21.98
CA ARG A 95 -0.71 7.38 -20.96
C ARG A 95 -1.81 6.77 -20.11
N SER A 96 -1.84 5.44 -20.06
CA SER A 96 -2.70 4.73 -19.11
C SER A 96 -1.99 4.66 -17.75
N PHE A 97 -2.72 5.04 -16.71
CA PHE A 97 -2.29 4.92 -15.32
C PHE A 97 -3.23 3.92 -14.64
N SER A 98 -2.68 2.83 -14.13
CA SER A 98 -3.43 1.81 -13.41
C SER A 98 -2.83 1.55 -12.03
N PRO A 99 -3.65 1.14 -11.05
CA PRO A 99 -3.14 0.72 -9.76
C PRO A 99 -2.27 -0.52 -9.91
N SER A 100 -1.27 -0.66 -9.03
CA SER A 100 -0.46 -1.88 -9.01
C SER A 100 -1.30 -3.09 -8.58
N GLN A 101 -0.96 -4.27 -9.10
CA GLN A 101 -1.64 -5.52 -8.74
C GLN A 101 -1.63 -5.76 -7.22
N ALA A 102 -0.51 -5.45 -6.55
CA ALA A 102 -0.40 -5.57 -5.10
C ALA A 102 -1.35 -4.63 -4.35
N LEU A 103 -1.65 -3.44 -4.88
CA LEU A 103 -2.65 -2.53 -4.29
C LEU A 103 -4.05 -3.14 -4.42
N ILE A 104 -4.39 -3.66 -5.61
CA ILE A 104 -5.70 -4.26 -5.88
C ILE A 104 -5.94 -5.47 -4.97
N GLU A 105 -4.95 -6.35 -4.82
CA GLU A 105 -5.05 -7.57 -4.00
C GLU A 105 -5.21 -7.28 -2.50
N ASN A 106 -4.69 -6.17 -2.02
CA ASN A 106 -4.70 -5.81 -0.59
C ASN A 106 -5.60 -4.61 -0.29
N ARG A 107 -6.47 -4.19 -1.23
CA ARG A 107 -7.34 -3.01 -1.10
C ARG A 107 -8.24 -3.07 0.15
N PRO A 108 -8.66 -1.90 0.69
CA PRO A 108 -9.65 -1.85 1.77
C PRO A 108 -10.95 -2.55 1.36
N LEU A 109 -11.63 -3.09 2.35
CA LEU A 109 -12.96 -3.67 2.16
C LEU A 109 -13.97 -2.55 2.02
N MET A 110 -14.36 -2.29 0.79
CA MET A 110 -15.40 -1.30 0.51
C MET A 110 -16.76 -1.94 0.74
N PRO A 111 -17.66 -1.32 1.54
CA PRO A 111 -19.02 -1.81 1.67
C PRO A 111 -19.71 -1.67 0.30
N ALA A 112 -19.95 -2.79 -0.35
CA ALA A 112 -20.76 -2.80 -1.57
C ALA A 112 -22.18 -2.33 -1.23
N LYS A 113 -22.80 -1.52 -2.10
CA LYS A 113 -24.20 -1.09 -1.94
C LYS A 113 -25.08 -2.32 -1.74
N GLY A 114 -25.76 -2.39 -0.59
CA GLY A 114 -26.67 -3.49 -0.23
C GLY A 114 -26.03 -4.67 0.51
N ILE A 115 -24.71 -4.70 0.70
CA ILE A 115 -24.02 -5.74 1.46
C ILE A 115 -23.64 -5.19 2.85
N ARG A 116 -24.25 -5.77 3.90
CA ARG A 116 -23.86 -5.50 5.29
C ARG A 116 -22.57 -6.27 5.60
N ALA A 117 -21.45 -5.54 5.53
CA ALA A 117 -20.13 -5.86 6.05
C ALA A 117 -19.54 -7.24 5.71
N ILE A 118 -18.41 -7.23 5.00
CA ILE A 118 -17.57 -8.40 4.78
C ILE A 118 -16.58 -8.43 5.95
N TYR A 119 -16.83 -9.27 6.95
CA TYR A 119 -15.88 -9.52 8.02
C TYR A 119 -14.97 -10.69 7.62
N PHE A 120 -13.66 -10.50 7.71
CA PHE A 120 -12.74 -11.63 7.82
C PHE A 120 -12.66 -12.01 9.29
N GLY A 121 -12.88 -13.28 9.62
CA GLY A 121 -12.89 -13.76 11.00
C GLY A 121 -11.54 -13.81 11.71
N ASP A 122 -10.43 -13.40 11.08
CA ASP A 122 -9.08 -13.43 11.68
C ASP A 122 -8.40 -12.06 11.64
N ASP A 123 -8.33 -11.40 12.80
CA ASP A 123 -7.61 -10.14 13.02
C ASP A 123 -6.16 -10.20 12.50
N LEU A 124 -5.52 -11.37 12.59
CA LEU A 124 -4.16 -11.57 12.11
C LEU A 124 -4.08 -11.53 10.57
N HIS A 125 -5.10 -12.03 9.88
CA HIS A 125 -5.18 -11.98 8.44
C HIS A 125 -5.39 -10.54 7.95
N ASP A 126 -6.32 -9.80 8.57
CA ASP A 126 -6.59 -8.43 8.20
C ASP A 126 -5.38 -7.52 8.50
N MET A 127 -4.69 -7.73 9.62
CA MET A 127 -3.42 -7.05 9.93
C MET A 127 -2.35 -7.29 8.87
N LYS A 128 -2.22 -8.52 8.37
CA LYS A 128 -1.30 -8.83 7.26
C LYS A 128 -1.70 -8.13 5.97
N ARG A 129 -3.00 -8.11 5.64
CA ARG A 129 -3.53 -7.39 4.46
C ARG A 129 -3.23 -5.89 4.56
N ARG A 130 -3.57 -5.25 5.67
CA ARG A 130 -3.28 -3.82 5.93
C ARG A 130 -1.79 -3.50 5.82
N THR A 131 -0.94 -4.37 6.38
CA THR A 131 0.51 -4.24 6.27
C THR A 131 0.95 -4.28 4.81
N LYS A 132 0.49 -5.26 4.03
CA LYS A 132 0.80 -5.37 2.59
C LYS A 132 0.26 -4.21 1.78
N PHE A 133 -0.97 -3.74 2.08
CA PHE A 133 -1.54 -2.55 1.47
C PHE A 133 -0.62 -1.34 1.66
N SER A 134 -0.10 -1.14 2.87
CA SER A 134 0.83 -0.05 3.17
C SER A 134 2.09 -0.10 2.29
N TYR A 135 2.63 -1.29 2.02
CA TYR A 135 3.81 -1.44 1.19
C TYR A 135 3.49 -1.24 -0.30
N ALA A 136 2.35 -1.77 -0.76
CA ALA A 136 1.89 -1.55 -2.13
C ALA A 136 1.71 -0.04 -2.43
N VAL A 137 1.13 0.70 -1.49
CA VAL A 137 1.02 2.17 -1.57
C VAL A 137 2.41 2.81 -1.65
N MET A 138 3.34 2.44 -0.77
CA MET A 138 4.70 2.97 -0.78
C MET A 138 5.48 2.68 -2.07
N GLU A 139 5.22 1.56 -2.73
CA GLU A 139 5.86 1.20 -4.00
C GLU A 139 5.31 2.01 -5.18
N MET A 140 4.03 2.37 -5.13
CA MET A 140 3.43 3.26 -6.13
C MET A 140 3.90 4.71 -5.99
N LEU A 141 4.25 5.13 -4.78
CA LEU A 141 4.73 6.47 -4.51
C LEU A 141 6.21 6.64 -4.91
N ARG A 142 6.51 7.72 -5.63
CA ARG A 142 7.90 8.15 -5.90
C ARG A 142 8.51 8.79 -4.66
N LEU A 143 8.91 7.96 -3.69
CA LEU A 143 9.48 8.39 -2.42
C LEU A 143 10.99 8.56 -2.50
N THR A 144 11.53 9.57 -1.81
CA THR A 144 12.97 9.63 -1.54
C THR A 144 13.40 8.48 -0.63
N PRO A 145 14.65 8.00 -0.71
CA PRO A 145 15.14 6.93 0.16
C PRO A 145 14.92 7.19 1.65
N GLN A 146 15.09 8.43 2.09
CA GLN A 146 14.91 8.85 3.49
C GLN A 146 13.45 8.73 3.92
N LEU A 147 12.51 9.19 3.09
CA LEU A 147 11.09 9.10 3.38
C LEU A 147 10.60 7.65 3.39
N LYS A 148 11.06 6.84 2.42
CA LYS A 148 10.78 5.40 2.37
C LYS A 148 11.28 4.69 3.64
N LEU A 149 12.50 4.99 4.10
CA LEU A 149 13.02 4.46 5.36
C LEU A 149 12.19 4.89 6.57
N SER A 150 11.77 6.17 6.63
CA SER A 150 10.96 6.68 7.74
C SER A 150 9.57 6.01 7.85
N LEU A 151 9.01 5.56 6.72
CA LEU A 151 7.76 4.81 6.65
C LEU A 151 7.96 3.34 7.03
N LEU A 152 9.08 2.74 6.60
CA LEU A 152 9.44 1.38 7.00
C LEU A 152 9.75 1.27 8.50
N GLN A 153 10.16 2.36 9.14
CA GLN A 153 10.46 2.43 10.57
C GLN A 153 9.23 2.51 11.47
N ASP A 154 8.06 2.92 10.95
CA ASP A 154 6.86 2.99 11.77
C ASP A 154 6.28 1.57 11.96
N SER A 155 6.08 1.14 13.21
CA SER A 155 5.38 -0.11 13.58
C SER A 155 3.86 0.09 13.70
N LEU A 156 3.46 1.34 13.96
CA LEU A 156 2.07 1.72 14.09
C LEU A 156 1.52 1.99 12.68
N ILE A 157 0.56 1.17 12.23
CA ILE A 157 0.06 1.25 10.85
C ILE A 157 -0.64 2.59 10.61
N GLU A 158 -1.41 3.10 11.56
CA GLU A 158 -2.12 4.38 11.51
C GLU A 158 -1.15 5.55 11.27
N ARG A 159 0.06 5.48 11.83
CA ARG A 159 1.10 6.49 11.59
C ARG A 159 1.67 6.37 10.18
N ARG A 160 1.87 5.14 9.70
CA ARG A 160 2.37 4.87 8.33
C ARG A 160 1.35 5.32 7.28
N TYR A 161 0.14 4.75 7.30
CA TYR A 161 -1.10 5.53 7.38
C TYR A 161 -1.06 6.99 6.95
N ALA A 162 -1.17 7.82 7.97
CA ALA A 162 -1.22 9.27 7.87
C ALA A 162 -0.04 9.86 7.08
N LYS A 163 1.18 9.29 7.20
CA LYS A 163 2.34 9.75 6.41
C LYS A 163 2.17 9.47 4.92
N CYS A 164 1.70 8.28 4.53
CA CYS A 164 1.40 7.95 3.14
C CYS A 164 0.31 8.88 2.60
N LEU A 165 -0.78 9.06 3.34
CA LEU A 165 -1.86 9.96 2.96
C LEU A 165 -1.36 11.38 2.73
N LYS A 166 -0.54 11.92 3.63
CA LYS A 166 0.06 13.25 3.47
C LYS A 166 0.84 13.40 2.16
N VAL A 167 1.63 12.39 1.78
CA VAL A 167 2.38 12.40 0.51
C VAL A 167 1.42 12.36 -0.69
N ILE A 168 0.40 11.51 -0.64
CA ILE A 168 -0.61 11.39 -1.69
C ILE A 168 -1.39 12.70 -1.85
N SER A 169 -1.83 13.32 -0.76
CA SER A 169 -2.53 14.60 -0.77
C SER A 169 -1.67 15.73 -1.34
N SER A 170 -0.36 15.76 -1.04
CA SER A 170 0.55 16.70 -1.70
C SER A 170 0.60 16.49 -3.22
N GLY A 171 0.57 15.23 -3.67
CA GLY A 171 0.44 14.90 -5.09
C GLY A 171 -0.91 15.34 -5.69
N SER A 172 -2.01 15.13 -4.96
CA SER A 172 -3.35 15.57 -5.37
C SER A 172 -3.43 17.09 -5.54
N ASN A 173 -2.82 17.85 -4.62
CA ASN A 173 -2.74 19.31 -4.71
C ASN A 173 -1.93 19.75 -5.93
N TYR A 174 -0.83 19.04 -6.26
CA TYR A 174 -0.08 19.31 -7.48
C TYR A 174 -0.94 19.08 -8.73
N LEU A 175 -1.67 17.96 -8.80
CA LEU A 175 -2.57 17.67 -9.92
C LEU A 175 -3.68 18.71 -10.05
N ARG A 176 -4.21 19.20 -8.94
CA ARG A 176 -5.18 20.30 -8.92
C ARG A 176 -4.63 21.56 -9.58
N GLU A 177 -3.43 22.00 -9.20
CA GLU A 177 -2.81 23.18 -9.82
C GLU A 177 -2.57 22.97 -11.33
N GLU A 178 -2.13 21.77 -11.73
CA GLU A 178 -1.95 21.43 -13.15
C GLU A 178 -3.26 21.46 -13.95
N LEU A 179 -4.35 20.92 -13.39
CA LEU A 179 -5.68 20.98 -14.02
C LEU A 179 -6.16 22.42 -14.16
N ARG A 180 -5.91 23.26 -13.15
CA ARG A 180 -6.24 24.69 -13.18
C ARG A 180 -5.43 25.42 -14.24
N ASN A 181 -4.13 25.16 -14.32
CA ASN A 181 -3.24 25.75 -15.32
C ASN A 181 -3.63 25.36 -16.76
N LYS A 182 -4.19 24.16 -16.96
CA LYS A 182 -4.74 23.72 -18.25
C LYS A 182 -6.18 24.20 -18.51
N GLY A 183 -6.78 24.97 -17.60
CA GLY A 183 -8.15 25.47 -17.74
C GLY A 183 -9.23 24.40 -17.62
N LEU A 184 -8.91 23.21 -17.08
CA LEU A 184 -9.84 22.10 -16.92
C LEU A 184 -10.73 22.25 -15.69
N ILE A 185 -10.27 23.02 -14.70
CA ILE A 185 -11.03 23.42 -13.52
C ILE A 185 -10.85 24.93 -13.27
N VAL A 186 -11.90 25.58 -12.79
CA VAL A 186 -11.89 27.02 -12.50
C VAL A 186 -11.78 27.29 -11.00
N GLU A 187 -12.45 26.47 -10.18
CA GLU A 187 -12.58 26.64 -8.74
C GLU A 187 -12.29 25.33 -7.98
N ASP A 188 -11.91 25.47 -6.70
CA ASP A 188 -11.64 24.34 -5.81
C ASP A 188 -12.84 23.40 -5.65
N GLU A 189 -14.07 23.94 -5.63
CA GLU A 189 -15.28 23.12 -5.61
C GLU A 189 -15.40 22.22 -6.84
N GLY A 190 -14.96 22.70 -8.00
CA GLY A 190 -14.96 21.93 -9.25
C GLY A 190 -14.02 20.73 -9.14
N PHE A 191 -12.86 20.91 -8.52
CA PHE A 191 -11.92 19.81 -8.25
C PHE A 191 -12.52 18.76 -7.32
N LEU A 192 -13.13 19.18 -6.21
CA LEU A 192 -13.75 18.25 -5.25
C LEU A 192 -14.92 17.48 -5.87
N LYS A 193 -15.75 18.15 -6.68
CA LYS A 193 -16.85 17.51 -7.43
C LYS A 193 -16.31 16.48 -8.42
N LEU A 194 -15.31 16.84 -9.23
CA LEU A 194 -14.68 15.93 -10.19
C LEU A 194 -14.07 14.70 -9.49
N LYS A 195 -13.34 14.93 -8.40
CA LYS A 195 -12.75 13.86 -7.59
C LYS A 195 -13.81 12.92 -7.02
N SER A 196 -14.91 13.48 -6.50
CA SER A 196 -16.03 12.68 -5.98
C SER A 196 -16.73 11.90 -7.07
N GLN A 197 -16.88 12.47 -8.28
CA GLN A 197 -17.42 11.76 -9.45
C GLN A 197 -16.55 10.58 -9.83
N ILE A 198 -15.23 10.79 -9.99
CA ILE A 198 -14.27 9.72 -10.29
C ILE A 198 -14.37 8.59 -9.25
N ILE A 199 -14.35 8.94 -7.96
CA ILE A 199 -14.44 7.96 -6.87
C ILE A 199 -15.74 7.16 -6.98
N ASN A 200 -16.88 7.83 -7.19
CA ASN A 200 -18.16 7.14 -7.32
C ASN A 200 -18.26 6.28 -8.59
N GLU A 201 -17.71 6.74 -9.72
CA GLU A 201 -17.74 6.00 -10.98
C GLU A 201 -16.85 4.76 -10.92
N ASP A 202 -15.58 4.89 -10.51
CA ASP A 202 -14.64 3.76 -10.49
C ASP A 202 -14.95 2.75 -9.37
N LEU A 203 -15.32 3.21 -8.16
CA LEU A 203 -15.69 2.28 -7.07
C LEU A 203 -16.99 1.50 -7.36
N HIS A 204 -17.86 2.04 -8.23
CA HIS A 204 -19.09 1.36 -8.64
C HIS A 204 -18.94 0.62 -9.98
N ALA A 205 -17.97 1.01 -10.82
CA ALA A 205 -17.61 0.32 -12.05
C ALA A 205 -16.70 -0.89 -11.83
N ASP A 206 -16.29 -1.14 -10.58
CA ASP A 206 -15.55 -2.32 -10.12
C ASP A 206 -16.36 -3.62 -10.41
N LYS A 207 -16.37 -4.01 -11.69
CA LYS A 207 -16.62 -5.35 -12.21
C LYS A 207 -15.39 -6.25 -11.97
N PHE A 208 -14.54 -5.92 -10.99
CA PHE A 208 -13.47 -6.81 -10.57
C PHE A 208 -14.13 -7.95 -9.81
N THR A 209 -14.45 -8.96 -10.62
CA THR A 209 -14.65 -10.36 -10.29
C THR A 209 -14.39 -10.68 -8.83
N GLN A 210 -15.44 -11.22 -8.23
CA GLN A 210 -15.52 -12.01 -7.02
C GLN A 210 -14.44 -13.12 -6.93
N THR A 211 -13.16 -12.78 -6.95
CA THR A 211 -12.11 -13.75 -6.71
C THR A 211 -11.92 -13.89 -5.20
N ASN A 212 -12.70 -14.85 -4.67
CA ASN A 212 -12.47 -15.60 -3.43
C ASN A 212 -12.65 -14.88 -2.09
N LEU A 213 -13.50 -13.87 -2.02
CA LEU A 213 -13.99 -13.36 -0.76
C LEU A 213 -15.47 -13.67 -0.65
N VAL A 214 -15.80 -14.95 -0.44
CA VAL A 214 -17.12 -15.32 0.06
C VAL A 214 -17.12 -14.91 1.53
N PRO A 215 -17.91 -13.89 1.92
CA PRO A 215 -18.06 -13.53 3.32
C PRO A 215 -18.58 -14.75 4.08
N GLU A 216 -18.14 -15.03 5.31
CA GLU A 216 -18.60 -16.20 6.07
C GLU A 216 -20.12 -16.21 6.31
N ASN A 217 -20.74 -15.03 6.28
CA ASN A 217 -22.19 -14.86 6.33
C ASN A 217 -22.88 -15.05 4.96
N TYR A 218 -22.20 -15.53 3.93
CA TYR A 218 -22.79 -15.87 2.63
C TYR A 218 -22.63 -17.37 2.36
N VAL A 219 -23.62 -18.15 2.81
CA VAL A 219 -23.64 -19.61 2.72
C VAL A 219 -24.71 -20.01 1.69
N ASP A 220 -24.35 -20.87 0.74
CA ASP A 220 -25.28 -21.43 -0.27
C ASP A 220 -26.11 -20.39 -1.04
N GLY A 221 -25.50 -19.24 -1.37
CA GLY A 221 -26.17 -18.17 -2.12
C GLY A 221 -27.13 -17.31 -1.29
N LYS A 222 -27.08 -17.41 0.05
CA LYS A 222 -27.91 -16.61 0.96
C LYS A 222 -27.09 -15.95 2.04
N TRP A 223 -27.51 -14.74 2.43
CA TRP A 223 -26.96 -14.03 3.58
C TRP A 223 -27.52 -14.59 4.88
N VAL A 224 -26.63 -15.02 5.77
CA VAL A 224 -26.95 -15.57 7.09
C VAL A 224 -26.57 -14.53 8.14
N GLN A 225 -27.54 -14.01 8.88
CA GLN A 225 -27.27 -13.08 9.97
C GLN A 225 -26.62 -13.87 11.13
N MET A 226 -25.34 -13.65 11.41
CA MET A 226 -24.75 -14.22 12.63
C MET A 226 -25.38 -13.53 13.84
N ALA A 227 -25.91 -14.33 14.77
CA ALA A 227 -26.41 -13.83 16.03
C ALA A 227 -25.27 -13.12 16.77
N THR A 228 -25.48 -11.87 17.14
CA THR A 228 -24.56 -11.13 18.00
C THR A 228 -24.49 -11.88 19.33
N ILE A 229 -23.37 -12.54 19.61
CA ILE A 229 -23.10 -13.08 20.94
C ILE A 229 -22.83 -11.85 21.82
N MET A 230 -23.80 -11.52 22.69
CA MET A 230 -23.64 -10.54 23.76
C MET A 230 -22.66 -11.03 24.83
#